data_AF-A0A7X9AQB9-F1
#
_entry.id   AF-A0A7X9AQB9-F1
#
_cell.length_a   1.000
_cell.length_b   1.000
_cell.length_c   1.000
_cell.angle_alpha   90.00
_cell.angle_beta   90.00
_cell.angle_gamma   90.00
#
_symmetry.space_group_name_H-M   'P 1'
#
loop_
_entity.id
_entity.type
_entity.pdbx_description
1 polymer ?
#
loop_
_entity_poly.entity_id
_entity_poly.type
_entity_poly.pdbx_seq_one_letter_code
_entity_poly.pdbx_strand_id
1 'polypeptide(L)'
;MADLRVDLAGVTLRNPIVTASGTFGYGKDYSSLIPLERLGAITVKGVSPFPSVGNPTPRTAEVYGGMLNAIGLQNPGIDAFISHPDYLPFLRSVDCPVFVNIWGRTIEQYVEVAARLEQER
;
A
#
# COMPACT_ATOMS: atom_id res chain seq x y z
N MET A 1 21.39 16.21 -16.08
CA MET A 1 20.65 15.01 -15.64
C MET A 1 19.29 15.01 -16.31
N ALA A 2 18.71 13.85 -16.60
CA ALA A 2 17.37 13.74 -17.15
C ALA A 2 16.31 14.11 -16.09
N ASP A 3 15.25 14.80 -16.51
CA ASP A 3 14.05 14.99 -15.69
C ASP A 3 13.22 13.70 -15.73
N LEU A 4 12.93 13.14 -14.56
CA LEU A 4 12.19 11.87 -14.44
C LEU A 4 10.72 12.09 -14.02
N ARG A 5 10.26 13.34 -13.87
CA ARG A 5 8.89 13.61 -13.42
C ARG A 5 7.85 13.06 -14.39
N VAL A 6 6.77 12.51 -13.86
CA VAL A 6 5.66 11.95 -14.64
C VAL A 6 4.32 12.36 -14.03
N ASP A 7 3.30 12.52 -14.87
CA ASP A 7 1.90 12.59 -14.43
C ASP A 7 1.28 11.19 -14.51
N LEU A 8 0.67 10.73 -13.42
CA LEU A 8 -0.07 9.48 -13.37
C LEU A 8 -1.49 9.76 -12.90
N ALA A 9 -2.44 9.76 -13.84
CA ALA A 9 -3.85 10.01 -13.58
C ALA A 9 -4.12 11.33 -12.82
N GLY A 10 -3.38 12.40 -13.15
CA GLY A 10 -3.48 13.70 -12.49
C GLY A 10 -2.67 13.82 -11.20
N VAL A 11 -1.90 12.81 -10.82
CA VAL A 11 -0.94 12.87 -9.70
C VAL A 11 0.45 13.08 -10.26
N THR A 12 1.07 14.22 -9.94
CA THR A 12 2.46 14.50 -10.31
C THR A 12 3.41 13.71 -9.42
N LEU A 13 4.18 12.80 -10.02
CA LEU A 13 5.20 12.02 -9.35
C LEU A 13 6.58 12.59 -9.67
N ARG A 14 7.45 12.67 -8.65
CA ARG A 14 8.82 13.17 -8.81
C ARG A 14 9.69 12.30 -9.72
N ASN A 15 9.37 11.01 -9.81
CA ASN A 15 9.98 10.01 -10.68
C ASN A 15 9.00 8.83 -10.88
N PRO A 16 9.23 7.91 -11.83
CA PRO A 16 8.27 6.84 -12.12
C PRO A 16 8.38 5.63 -11.16
N ILE A 17 9.21 5.69 -10.11
CA ILE A 17 9.42 4.56 -9.20
C ILE A 17 8.30 4.51 -8.17
N VAL A 18 7.37 3.57 -8.36
CA VAL A 18 6.25 3.32 -7.46
C VAL A 18 6.42 1.93 -6.84
N THR A 19 6.28 1.81 -5.52
CA THR A 19 6.36 0.49 -4.86
C THR A 19 5.15 -0.35 -5.23
N ALA A 20 5.34 -1.65 -5.40
CA ALA A 20 4.24 -2.57 -5.67
C ALA A 20 3.44 -2.86 -4.39
N SER A 21 2.11 -2.98 -4.50
CA SER A 21 1.27 -3.31 -3.35
C SER A 21 1.68 -4.66 -2.75
N GLY A 22 1.87 -4.67 -1.43
CA GLY A 22 2.21 -5.88 -0.68
C GLY A 22 3.68 -6.27 -0.70
N THR A 23 4.55 -5.51 -1.36
CA THR A 23 6.02 -5.66 -1.27
C THR A 23 6.67 -4.60 -0.37
N PHE A 24 5.90 -3.62 0.09
CA PHE A 24 6.41 -2.46 0.85
C PHE A 24 5.59 -2.13 2.11
N GLY A 25 4.79 -3.11 2.57
CA GLY A 25 3.91 -2.95 3.74
C GLY A 25 3.05 -1.69 3.68
N TYR A 26 3.18 -0.86 4.71
CA TYR A 26 2.59 0.49 4.80
C TYR A 26 3.66 1.58 4.85
N GLY A 27 4.86 1.31 4.29
CA GLY A 27 5.99 2.25 4.22
C GLY A 27 6.84 2.34 5.49
N LYS A 28 6.24 2.26 6.68
CA LYS A 28 6.94 2.47 7.97
C LYS A 28 8.14 1.56 8.15
N ASP A 29 8.03 0.27 7.84
CA ASP A 29 9.10 -0.71 8.01
C ASP A 29 10.37 -0.38 7.20
N TYR A 30 10.22 0.36 6.09
CA TYR A 30 11.31 0.73 5.18
C TYR A 30 11.86 2.15 5.43
N SER A 31 11.20 2.94 6.27
CA SER A 31 11.58 4.32 6.56
C SER A 31 12.96 4.45 7.22
N SER A 32 13.45 3.40 7.87
CA SER A 32 14.80 3.33 8.43
C SER A 32 15.87 2.92 7.41
N LEU A 33 15.46 2.38 6.26
CA LEU A 33 16.36 1.86 5.22
C LEU A 33 16.57 2.87 4.10
N ILE A 34 15.52 3.59 3.70
CA ILE A 34 15.58 4.60 2.65
C ILE A 34 14.75 5.84 3.01
N PRO A 35 15.15 7.04 2.55
CA PRO A 35 14.28 8.22 2.60
C PRO A 35 13.09 8.02 1.67
N LEU A 36 11.89 7.94 2.23
CA LEU A 36 10.66 7.61 1.50
C LEU A 36 10.29 8.68 0.46
N GLU A 37 10.65 9.93 0.70
CA GLU A 37 10.47 11.08 -0.19
C GLU A 37 11.28 10.98 -1.50
N ARG A 38 12.17 9.99 -1.63
CA ARG A 38 12.88 9.70 -2.89
C ARG A 38 12.06 8.86 -3.86
N LEU A 39 11.02 8.19 -3.39
CA LEU A 39 10.11 7.41 -4.23
C LEU A 39 9.16 8.33 -5.02
N GLY A 40 8.74 7.86 -6.18
CA GLY A 40 7.67 8.49 -6.95
C GLY A 40 6.33 8.41 -6.21
N ALA A 41 5.98 7.22 -5.73
CA ALA A 41 4.84 6.98 -4.85
C ALA A 41 5.00 5.67 -4.05
N ILE A 42 4.22 5.53 -2.98
CA ILE A 42 4.09 4.29 -2.20
C ILE A 42 2.74 3.65 -2.50
N THR A 43 2.71 2.39 -2.93
CA THR A 43 1.46 1.61 -2.96
C THR A 43 1.40 0.69 -1.75
N VAL A 44 0.46 0.94 -0.85
CA VAL A 44 0.35 0.17 0.39
C VAL A 44 -0.27 -1.21 0.17
N LYS A 45 -0.11 -2.10 1.16
CA LYS A 45 -0.81 -3.40 1.21
C LYS A 45 -2.33 -3.20 1.11
N GLY A 46 -3.00 -4.14 0.44
CA GLY A 46 -4.45 -4.14 0.26
C GLY A 46 -5.23 -3.96 1.56
N VAL A 47 -6.13 -2.98 1.59
CA VAL A 47 -7.03 -2.69 2.71
C VAL A 47 -8.42 -3.24 2.40
N SER A 48 -9.00 -3.97 3.36
CA SER A 48 -10.38 -4.49 3.28
C SER A 48 -11.27 -3.89 4.37
N PRO A 49 -12.61 -4.04 4.28
CA PRO A 49 -13.52 -3.61 5.35
C PRO A 49 -13.20 -4.25 6.71
N PHE A 50 -12.71 -5.49 6.68
CA PHE A 50 -12.43 -6.31 7.85
C PHE A 50 -10.94 -6.66 7.95
N PRO A 51 -10.44 -6.96 9.17
CA PRO A 51 -9.11 -7.54 9.33
C PRO A 51 -9.00 -8.92 8.68
N SER A 52 -7.86 -9.21 8.06
CA SER A 52 -7.57 -10.51 7.46
C SER A 52 -6.26 -11.05 7.99
N VAL A 53 -6.26 -12.31 8.43
CA VAL A 53 -5.06 -13.01 8.94
C VAL A 53 -4.19 -13.60 7.83
N GLY A 54 -4.70 -13.70 6.60
CA GLY A 54 -4.03 -14.37 5.48
C GLY A 54 -4.16 -15.90 5.49
N ASN A 55 -3.47 -16.56 4.55
CA ASN A 55 -3.50 -18.03 4.39
C ASN A 55 -2.69 -18.76 5.49
N PRO A 56 -2.72 -20.08 5.68
CA PRO A 56 -1.72 -20.74 6.54
C PRO A 56 -0.29 -20.61 6.00
N THR A 57 0.73 -20.75 6.87
CA THR A 57 2.13 -20.90 6.42
C THR A 57 2.41 -22.33 5.97
N PRO A 58 3.38 -22.57 5.05
CA PRO A 58 4.24 -21.60 4.35
C PRO A 58 3.48 -20.76 3.30
N ARG A 59 3.80 -19.47 3.19
CA ARG A 59 3.15 -18.52 2.26
C ARG A 59 4.07 -18.00 1.16
N THR A 60 5.31 -18.45 1.10
CA THR A 60 6.30 -18.06 0.10
C THR A 60 7.15 -19.26 -0.30
N ALA A 61 7.62 -19.25 -1.54
CA ALA A 61 8.58 -20.24 -2.05
C ALA A 61 9.49 -19.57 -3.09
N GLU A 62 10.79 -19.85 -3.02
CA GLU A 62 11.73 -19.40 -4.05
C GLU A 62 11.53 -20.20 -5.34
N VAL A 63 11.68 -19.53 -6.48
CA VAL A 63 11.69 -20.16 -7.81
C VAL A 63 12.80 -19.56 -8.65
N TYR A 64 13.15 -20.21 -9.77
CA TYR A 64 14.17 -19.66 -10.66
C TYR A 64 13.79 -18.25 -11.13
N GLY A 65 14.66 -17.28 -10.83
CA GLY A 65 14.46 -15.87 -11.19
C GLY A 65 13.39 -15.13 -10.38
N GLY A 66 12.90 -15.66 -9.25
CA GLY A 66 11.90 -14.95 -8.45
C GLY A 66 11.34 -15.73 -7.25
N MET A 67 10.09 -15.45 -6.89
CA MET A 67 9.40 -16.11 -5.79
C MET A 67 7.89 -16.24 -6.05
N LEU A 68 7.28 -17.29 -5.50
CA LEU A 68 5.84 -17.43 -5.34
C LEU A 68 5.40 -16.86 -4.00
N ASN A 69 4.20 -16.31 -3.96
CA ASN A 69 3.55 -15.90 -2.71
C ASN A 69 2.07 -16.30 -2.69
N ALA A 70 1.62 -16.70 -1.51
CA ALA A 70 0.24 -16.99 -1.19
C ALA A 70 -0.12 -16.34 0.15
N ILE A 71 0.14 -15.03 0.29
CA ILE A 71 -0.06 -14.31 1.56
C ILE A 71 -1.53 -14.35 2.03
N GLY A 72 -2.48 -14.38 1.10
CA GLY A 72 -3.92 -14.40 1.40
C GLY A 72 -4.47 -13.05 1.84
N LEU A 73 -3.89 -11.96 1.33
CA LEU A 73 -4.36 -10.58 1.58
C LEU A 73 -4.45 -10.23 3.08
N GLN A 74 -3.48 -10.68 3.89
CA GLN A 74 -3.35 -10.29 5.29
C GLN A 74 -3.25 -8.76 5.41
N ASN A 75 -4.10 -8.17 6.25
CA ASN A 75 -4.19 -6.73 6.47
C ASN A 75 -5.01 -6.42 7.75
N PRO A 76 -4.88 -5.23 8.34
CA PRO A 76 -5.51 -4.89 9.63
C PRO A 76 -6.98 -4.47 9.51
N GLY A 77 -7.52 -4.35 8.30
CA GLY A 77 -8.83 -3.74 8.04
C GLY A 77 -8.77 -2.21 7.99
N ILE A 78 -9.81 -1.60 7.41
CA ILE A 78 -9.88 -0.16 7.17
C ILE A 78 -9.94 0.66 8.47
N ASP A 79 -10.59 0.18 9.52
CA ASP A 79 -10.66 0.86 10.81
C ASP A 79 -9.28 1.09 11.42
N ALA A 80 -8.50 0.01 11.49
CA ALA A 80 -7.15 0.08 12.00
C ALA A 80 -6.25 0.86 11.05
N PHE A 81 -6.38 0.69 9.73
CA PHE A 81 -5.62 1.45 8.73
C PHE A 81 -5.77 2.97 8.91
N ILE A 82 -6.99 3.45 9.17
CA ILE A 82 -7.25 4.89 9.37
C ILE A 82 -6.74 5.38 10.74
N SER A 83 -7.00 4.62 11.80
CA SER A 83 -6.83 5.11 13.19
C SER A 83 -5.46 4.81 13.81
N HIS A 84 -4.81 3.71 13.43
CA HIS A 84 -3.58 3.27 14.08
C HIS A 84 -2.38 4.11 13.60
N PRO A 85 -1.52 4.60 14.49
CA PRO A 85 -0.44 5.53 14.15
C PRO A 85 0.58 4.99 13.13
N ASP A 86 0.65 3.67 12.96
CA ASP A 86 1.60 3.00 12.07
C ASP A 86 1.16 2.93 10.60
N TYR A 87 -0.08 3.35 10.27
CA TYR A 87 -0.65 3.23 8.94
C TYR A 87 -0.95 4.60 8.31
N LEU A 88 -2.22 4.96 8.06
CA LEU A 88 -2.59 6.23 7.42
C LEU A 88 -2.03 7.47 8.13
N PRO A 89 -2.04 7.57 9.48
CA PRO A 89 -1.43 8.70 10.18
C PRO A 89 0.08 8.84 9.91
N PHE A 90 0.83 7.74 9.87
CA PHE A 90 2.24 7.75 9.48
C PHE A 90 2.41 8.15 8.01
N LEU A 91 1.61 7.60 7.11
CA LEU A 91 1.69 7.92 5.68
C LEU A 91 1.44 9.39 5.39
N ARG A 92 0.54 10.04 6.15
CA ARG A 92 0.30 11.49 6.09
C ARG A 92 1.52 12.32 6.51
N SER A 93 2.46 11.78 7.30
CA SER A 93 3.67 12.49 7.69
C SER A 93 4.80 12.39 6.66
N VAL A 94 4.61 11.66 5.56
CA VAL A 94 5.63 11.42 4.53
C VAL A 94 5.39 12.30 3.31
N ASP A 95 6.43 12.99 2.81
CA ASP A 95 6.39 13.78 1.55
C ASP A 95 6.49 12.88 0.30
N CYS A 96 5.55 11.95 0.17
CA CYS A 96 5.46 11.03 -0.97
C CYS A 96 3.99 10.71 -1.25
N PRO A 97 3.52 10.80 -2.51
CA PRO A 97 2.19 10.34 -2.88
C PRO A 97 1.94 8.89 -2.46
N VAL A 98 0.73 8.60 -2.00
CA VAL A 98 0.33 7.26 -1.53
C VAL A 98 -0.85 6.76 -2.36
N PHE A 99 -0.71 5.56 -2.90
CA PHE A 99 -1.80 4.81 -3.53
C PHE A 99 -2.30 3.73 -2.56
N VAL A 100 -3.59 3.76 -2.28
CA VAL A 100 -4.24 2.75 -1.43
C VAL A 100 -4.80 1.63 -2.30
N ASN A 101 -4.20 0.44 -2.19
CA ASN A 101 -4.77 -0.76 -2.77
C ASN A 101 -6.01 -1.17 -1.96
N ILE A 102 -7.16 -1.29 -2.62
CA ILE A 102 -8.42 -1.71 -2.00
C ILE A 102 -8.71 -3.14 -2.43
N TRP A 103 -9.18 -3.97 -1.50
CA TRP A 103 -9.70 -5.29 -1.86
C TRP A 103 -10.93 -5.68 -1.04
N GLY A 104 -11.76 -6.52 -1.64
CA GLY A 104 -12.97 -7.09 -1.05
C GLY A 104 -13.38 -8.36 -1.79
N ARG A 105 -14.30 -9.12 -1.19
CA ARG A 105 -14.91 -10.32 -1.77
C ARG A 105 -16.16 -10.00 -2.60
N THR A 106 -16.76 -8.84 -2.39
CA THR A 106 -17.93 -8.36 -3.12
C THR A 106 -17.76 -6.90 -3.52
N ILE A 107 -18.55 -6.41 -4.48
CA ILE A 107 -18.49 -5.02 -4.95
C ILE A 107 -18.79 -4.05 -3.80
N GLU A 108 -19.76 -4.38 -2.96
CA GLU A 108 -20.17 -3.57 -1.80
C GLU A 108 -19.01 -3.33 -0.84
N GLN A 109 -18.13 -4.32 -0.68
CA GLN A 109 -16.93 -4.20 0.15
C GLN A 109 -15.89 -3.25 -0.47
N TYR A 110 -15.75 -3.23 -1.79
CA TYR A 110 -14.91 -2.22 -2.46
C TYR A 110 -15.49 -0.82 -2.26
N VAL A 111 -16.81 -0.67 -2.42
CA VAL A 111 -17.52 0.60 -2.24
C VAL A 111 -17.37 1.11 -0.81
N GLU A 112 -17.51 0.24 0.19
CA GLU A 112 -17.36 0.60 1.60
C GLU A 112 -15.97 1.17 1.90
N VAL A 113 -14.90 0.48 1.49
CA VAL A 113 -13.54 0.96 1.74
C VAL A 113 -13.28 2.27 0.99
N ALA A 114 -13.70 2.38 -0.27
CA ALA A 114 -13.54 3.59 -1.05
C ALA A 114 -14.27 4.78 -0.43
N ALA A 115 -15.53 4.59 -0.01
CA ALA A 115 -16.34 5.63 0.63
C ALA A 115 -15.73 6.09 1.96
N ARG A 116 -15.16 5.17 2.74
CA ARG A 116 -14.46 5.51 3.98
C ARG A 116 -13.16 6.27 3.75
N LEU A 117 -12.39 5.91 2.73
CA LEU A 117 -11.17 6.63 2.37
C LEU A 117 -11.47 8.03 1.80
N GLU A 118 -12.60 8.21 1.12
CA GLU A 118 -13.02 9.54 0.64
C GLU A 118 -13.24 10.53 1.80
N GLN A 119 -13.69 10.05 2.96
CA GLN A 119 -13.85 10.88 4.17
C GLN A 119 -12.51 11.28 4.81
N GLU A 120 -11.40 10.68 4.37
CA GLU A 120 -10.05 10.92 4.87
C GLU A 120 -9.20 11.79 3.91
N ARG A 121 -9.81 12.37 2.87
CA ARG A 121 -9.12 13.26 1.93
C ARG A 121 -8.81 14.63 2.51
#